data_AF-A0A933A703-F1
#
_entry.id   AF-A0A933A703-F1
#
_cell.length_a   1.000
_cell.length_b   1.000
_cell.length_c   1.000
_cell.angle_alpha   90.00
_cell.angle_beta   90.00
_cell.angle_gamma   90.00
#
_symmetry.space_group_name_H-M   'P 1'
#
loop_
_entity.id
_entity.type
_entity.pdbx_description
1 polymer ?
#
loop_
_entity_poly.entity_id
_entity_poly.type
_entity_poly.pdbx_seq_one_letter_code
_entity_poly.pdbx_strand_id
1 'polypeptide(L)'
;MVLKDGTPAPDDLARTLEANARGLSAFESLRPSCQMRYVAWIEQARKPETRQRRIGRAMEMALDWEQRHRSQRHKQSSRHQEVDNA
;
A
#
# COMPACT_ATOMS: atom_id res chain seq x y z
N MET A 1 -4.76 -9.37 -4.98
CA MET A 1 -3.45 -8.77 -5.36
C MET A 1 -2.34 -9.23 -4.41
N VAL A 2 -1.07 -9.12 -4.80
CA VAL A 2 0.10 -9.41 -3.95
C VAL A 2 0.84 -8.10 -3.62
N LEU A 3 1.26 -7.93 -2.37
CA LEU A 3 2.06 -6.79 -1.92
C LEU A 3 3.49 -6.87 -2.48
N LYS A 4 4.26 -5.76 -2.43
CA LYS A 4 5.62 -5.74 -2.97
C LYS A 4 6.63 -6.65 -2.27
N ASP A 5 6.33 -7.10 -1.06
CA ASP A 5 7.13 -8.05 -0.29
C ASP A 5 6.79 -9.52 -0.61
N GLY A 6 5.83 -9.77 -1.52
CA GLY A 6 5.35 -11.12 -1.84
C GLY A 6 4.20 -11.61 -0.96
N THR A 7 3.75 -10.83 0.03
CA THR A 7 2.66 -11.23 0.92
C THR A 7 1.29 -11.00 0.25
N PRO A 8 0.34 -11.95 0.30
CA PRO A 8 -1.01 -11.71 -0.22
C PRO A 8 -1.72 -10.61 0.57
N ALA A 9 -2.32 -9.64 -0.13
CA ALA A 9 -3.10 -8.61 0.52
C ALA A 9 -4.47 -9.18 0.99
N PRO A 10 -5.03 -8.68 2.11
CA PRO A 10 -6.39 -9.02 2.52
C PRO A 10 -7.42 -8.71 1.42
N ASP A 11 -8.40 -9.61 1.23
CA ASP A 11 -9.39 -9.50 0.15
C ASP A 11 -10.18 -8.20 0.16
N ASP A 12 -10.51 -7.68 1.34
CA ASP A 12 -11.26 -6.45 1.51
C ASP A 12 -10.43 -5.22 1.14
N LEU A 13 -9.14 -5.20 1.48
CA LEU A 13 -8.20 -4.20 1.01
C LEU A 13 -8.03 -4.28 -0.51
N ALA A 14 -7.81 -5.47 -1.06
CA ALA A 14 -7.62 -5.69 -2.50
C ALA A 14 -8.83 -5.18 -3.30
N ARG A 15 -10.06 -5.59 -2.92
CA ARG A 15 -11.29 -5.12 -3.57
C ARG A 15 -11.45 -3.61 -3.52
N THR A 16 -11.08 -3.00 -2.40
CA THR A 16 -11.21 -1.54 -2.23
C THR A 16 -10.21 -0.78 -3.11
N LEU A 17 -8.98 -1.28 -3.20
CA LEU A 17 -7.95 -0.71 -4.07
C LEU A 17 -8.28 -0.93 -5.55
N GLU A 18 -8.75 -2.11 -5.93
CA GLU A 18 -9.19 -2.41 -7.30
C GLU A 18 -10.35 -1.50 -7.75
N ALA A 19 -11.26 -1.13 -6.83
CA ALA A 19 -12.33 -0.18 -7.10
C ALA A 19 -11.84 1.28 -7.22
N ASN A 20 -10.62 1.60 -6.80
CA ASN A 20 -10.06 2.96 -6.82
C ASN A 20 -8.64 2.97 -7.40
N ALA A 21 -8.55 3.09 -8.73
CA ALA A 21 -7.27 3.09 -9.46
C ALA A 21 -6.25 4.12 -8.94
N ARG A 22 -6.72 5.30 -8.48
CA ARG A 22 -5.82 6.32 -7.92
C ARG A 22 -5.27 5.91 -6.55
N GLY A 23 -6.13 5.34 -5.70
CA GLY A 23 -5.73 4.77 -4.41
C GLY A 23 -4.77 3.59 -4.59
N LEU A 24 -5.03 2.71 -5.55
CA LEU A 24 -4.16 1.59 -5.91
C LEU A 24 -2.78 2.09 -6.33
N SER A 25 -2.68 3.00 -7.31
CA SER A 25 -1.39 3.52 -7.78
C SER A 25 -0.59 4.21 -6.66
N ALA A 26 -1.26 4.97 -5.78
CA ALA A 26 -0.60 5.59 -4.63
C ALA A 26 -0.13 4.54 -3.61
N PHE A 27 -0.94 3.52 -3.34
CA PHE A 27 -0.59 2.42 -2.44
C PHE A 27 0.57 1.58 -2.99
N GLU A 28 0.53 1.25 -4.27
CA GLU A 28 1.62 0.59 -5.00
C GLU A 28 2.89 1.44 -5.03
N SER A 29 2.79 2.76 -4.99
CA SER A 29 3.96 3.64 -4.94
C SER A 29 4.66 3.63 -3.57
N LEU A 30 3.98 3.17 -2.52
CA LEU A 30 4.58 3.06 -1.19
C LEU A 30 5.76 2.08 -1.17
N ARG A 31 6.62 2.28 -0.17
CA ARG A 31 7.68 1.32 0.19
C ARG A 31 7.03 0.02 0.71
N PRO A 32 7.65 -1.16 0.48
CA PRO A 32 7.12 -2.44 0.97
C PRO A 32 6.83 -2.42 2.48
N SER A 33 7.76 -1.86 3.27
CA SER A 33 7.61 -1.72 4.73
C SER A 33 6.39 -0.87 5.16
N CYS A 34 5.97 0.10 4.33
CA CYS A 34 4.79 0.92 4.58
C CYS A 34 3.52 0.13 4.27
N GLN A 35 3.50 -0.60 3.15
CA GLN A 35 2.38 -1.47 2.78
C GLN A 35 2.12 -2.53 3.87
N MET A 36 3.16 -3.24 4.32
CA MET A 36 3.06 -4.24 5.39
C MET A 36 2.49 -3.64 6.68
N ARG A 37 2.95 -2.45 7.08
CA ARG A 37 2.47 -1.78 8.29
C ARG A 37 0.99 -1.44 8.19
N TYR A 38 0.52 -0.98 7.03
CA TYR A 38 -0.90 -0.71 6.83
C TYR A 38 -1.73 -1.98 6.82
N VAL A 39 -1.27 -3.05 6.17
CA VAL A 39 -1.94 -4.34 6.17
C VAL A 39 -2.07 -4.90 7.60
N ALA A 40 -0.96 -4.97 8.34
CA ALA A 40 -0.98 -5.43 9.73
C ALA A 40 -1.90 -4.56 10.61
N TRP A 41 -1.97 -3.25 10.37
CA TRP A 41 -2.89 -2.36 11.08
C TRP A 41 -4.36 -2.62 10.72
N ILE A 42 -4.67 -2.92 9.46
CA ILE A 42 -6.02 -3.27 8.99
C ILE A 42 -6.45 -4.62 9.56
N GLU A 43 -5.56 -5.62 9.55
CA GLU A 43 -5.83 -6.96 10.05
C GLU A 43 -6.17 -6.99 11.55
N GLN A 44 -5.49 -6.14 12.35
CA GLN A 44 -5.76 -5.97 13.78
C GLN A 44 -7.19 -5.49 14.10
N ALA A 45 -7.93 -4.94 13.12
CA ALA A 45 -9.31 -4.48 13.36
C ALA A 45 -10.28 -5.67 13.41
N ARG A 46 -10.69 -6.10 14.61
CA ARG A 46 -11.63 -7.22 14.78
C ARG A 46 -13.03 -6.96 14.20
N LYS A 47 -13.49 -5.70 14.23
CA LYS A 47 -14.81 -5.31 13.71
C LYS A 47 -14.73 -4.94 12.22
N PRO A 48 -15.65 -5.44 11.37
CA PRO A 48 -15.64 -5.15 9.94
C PRO A 48 -15.75 -3.65 9.64
N GLU A 49 -16.58 -2.92 10.39
CA GLU A 49 -16.73 -1.46 10.27
C GLU A 49 -15.41 -0.73 10.53
N THR A 50 -14.66 -1.15 11.57
CA THR A 50 -13.36 -0.56 11.89
C THR A 50 -12.34 -0.90 10.81
N ARG A 51 -12.39 -2.13 10.27
CA ARG A 51 -11.51 -2.55 9.18
C ARG A 51 -11.73 -1.67 7.94
N GLN A 52 -12.97 -1.46 7.53
CA GLN A 52 -13.31 -0.56 6.42
C GLN A 52 -12.83 0.88 6.66
N ARG A 53 -13.03 1.43 7.87
CA ARG A 53 -12.51 2.77 8.22
C ARG A 53 -10.98 2.84 8.12
N ARG A 54 -10.26 1.80 8.55
CA ARG A 54 -8.79 1.74 8.43
C ARG A 54 -8.33 1.62 7.00
N ILE A 55 -9.04 0.86 6.15
CA ILE A 55 -8.76 0.77 4.72
C ILE A 55 -8.90 2.16 4.07
N GLY A 56 -10.01 2.85 4.34
CA GLY A 56 -10.23 4.23 3.89
C GLY A 56 -9.07 5.15 4.30
N ARG A 57 -8.69 5.08 5.58
CA ARG A 57 -7.60 5.89 6.13
C ARG A 57 -6.23 5.55 5.52
N ALA A 58 -5.94 4.28 5.27
CA ALA A 58 -4.70 3.86 4.64
C ALA A 58 -4.58 4.43 3.21
N MET A 59 -5.68 4.47 2.45
CA MET A 59 -5.70 5.10 1.12
C MET A 59 -5.47 6.61 1.19
N GLU A 60 -6.13 7.32 2.11
CA GLU A 60 -5.89 8.75 2.32
C GLU A 60 -4.41 9.03 2.62
N MET A 61 -3.81 8.24 3.50
CA MET A 61 -2.39 8.37 3.85
C MET A 61 -1.47 8.06 2.68
N ALA A 62 -1.81 7.08 1.85
CA ALA A 62 -1.05 6.74 0.64
C ALA A 62 -1.11 7.88 -0.38
N LEU A 63 -2.29 8.44 -0.61
CA LEU A 63 -2.50 9.58 -1.52
C LEU A 63 -1.78 10.84 -1.04
N ASP A 64 -1.87 11.15 0.25
CA ASP A 64 -1.17 12.27 0.85
C ASP A 64 0.36 12.08 0.78
N TRP A 65 0.84 10.86 1.00
CA TRP A 65 2.26 10.54 0.83
C TRP A 65 2.72 10.73 -0.62
N GLU A 66 1.95 10.24 -1.60
CA GLU A 66 2.21 10.40 -3.04
C GLU A 66 2.24 11.88 -3.44
N GLN A 67 1.28 12.66 -2.96
CA GLN A 67 1.21 14.10 -3.22
C GLN A 67 2.42 14.85 -2.69
N ARG A 68 2.89 14.50 -1.47
CA ARG A 68 4.08 15.10 -0.84
C ARG A 68 5.39 14.68 -1.52
N HIS A 69 5.46 13.45 -2.05
CA HIS A 69 6.66 12.87 -2.65
C HIS A 69 6.62 12.86 -4.19
N ARG A 70 5.63 13.51 -4.81
CA ARG A 70 5.47 13.61 -6.27
C ARG A 70 6.74 14.10 -6.98
N SER A 71 7.55 14.93 -6.32
CA SER A 71 8.84 15.44 -6.83
C SER A 71 9.98 14.41 -6.79
N GLN A 72 9.87 13.33 -6.02
CA GLN A 72 10.88 12.26 -5.92
C GLN A 72 10.69 11.13 -6.97
N ARG A 73 9.65 11.21 -7.79
CA ARG A 73 9.23 10.21 -8.81
C ARG A 73 10.33 9.78 -9.79
N HIS A 74 11.41 10.54 -9.93
CA HIS A 74 12.45 10.27 -10.93
C HIS A 74 13.62 9.39 -10.44
N LYS A 75 13.75 9.10 -9.14
CA LYS A 75 14.95 8.42 -8.59
C LYS A 75 14.73 7.04 -7.98
N GLN A 76 13.49 6.63 -7.70
CA GLN A 76 13.24 5.48 -6.82
C GLN A 76 12.98 4.15 -7.53
N SER A 77 12.77 4.16 -8.86
CA SER A 77 12.59 2.93 -9.66
C SER A 77 13.86 2.07 -9.75
N SER A 78 15.02 2.57 -9.33
CA SER A 78 16.30 1.86 -9.43
C SER A 78 16.80 1.20 -8.13
N ARG A 79 16.02 1.17 -7.03
CA ARG A 79 16.52 0.68 -5.72
C ARG A 79 15.83 -0.56 -5.14
N HIS A 80 14.93 -1.22 -5.88
CA HIS A 80 14.29 -2.48 -5.42
C HIS A 80 14.56 -3.67 -6.36
N GLN A 81 15.66 -3.63 -7.11
CA GLN A 81 16.10 -4.77 -7.93
C GLN A 81 17.59 -5.03 -7.65
N GLU A 82 17.95 -5.37 -6.41
CA GLU A 82 19.30 -5.84 -6.09
C GLU A 82 19.32 -6.48 -4.68
N VAL A 83 18.57 -7.57 -4.48
CA VAL A 83 18.83 -8.56 -3.42
C VAL A 83 18.31 -9.92 -3.90
N ASP A 84 18.99 -10.53 -4.88
CA ASP A 84 18.95 -11.98 -5.18
C ASP A 84 19.76 -12.23 -6.47
N ASN A 85 21.07 -11.92 -6.48
CA ASN A 85 22.01 -12.57 -7.39
C ASN A 85 23.48 -12.34 -6.93
N ALA A 86 23.95 -13.16 -5.99
CA ALA A 86 25.35 -13.60 -5.87
C ALA A 86 25.46 -14.63 -4.73
#